data_AF-A0AAN5D5X0-F1
#
_entry.id   AF-A0AAN5D5X0-F1
#
_cell.length_a   1.000
_cell.length_b   1.000
_cell.length_c   1.000
_cell.angle_alpha   90.00
_cell.angle_beta   90.00
_cell.angle_gamma   90.00
#
_symmetry.space_group_name_H-M   'P 1'
#
loop_
_entity.id
_entity.type
_entity.pdbx_description
1 polymer ?
#
loop_
_entity_poly.entity_id
_entity_poly.type
_entity_poly.pdbx_seq_one_letter_code
_entity_poly.pdbx_strand_id
1 'polypeptide(L)'
;LQVMETGKSDCREMCSWVLSNLVEGGTKEQILSLWAEKPMPALSAVLSHTDHICISRALRVIYKLLSAVNGNQLDTIKEEAENSGVVGHLKNLQGNNIWYYLTFRCAILSEYFMENDDEETNEKLKRKSDEKADQNVQKRKR
;
A
#
# COMPACT_ATOMS: atom_id res chain seq x y z
N LEU A 1 -4.28 15.28 -8.37
CA LEU A 1 -4.99 14.12 -7.76
C LEU A 1 -6.23 13.71 -8.54
N GLN A 2 -7.06 14.65 -9.02
CA GLN A 2 -8.26 14.37 -9.85
C GLN A 2 -8.04 13.42 -11.04
N VAL A 3 -6.87 13.49 -11.71
CA VAL A 3 -6.52 12.58 -12.81
C VAL A 3 -6.34 11.13 -12.34
N MET A 4 -5.89 10.90 -11.09
CA MET A 4 -5.81 9.55 -10.54
C MET A 4 -7.20 8.94 -10.27
N GLU A 5 -8.19 9.77 -9.95
CA GLU A 5 -9.55 9.33 -9.66
C GLU A 5 -10.33 9.09 -10.97
N THR A 6 -10.34 10.08 -11.85
CA THR A 6 -11.29 10.16 -12.99
C THR A 6 -10.62 10.10 -14.36
N GLY A 7 -9.30 10.10 -14.42
CA GLY A 7 -8.55 10.12 -15.67
C GLY A 7 -8.62 8.80 -16.45
N LYS A 8 -8.24 8.86 -17.73
CA LYS A 8 -8.03 7.66 -18.56
C LYS A 8 -6.89 6.80 -17.99
N SER A 9 -6.88 5.51 -18.31
CA SER A 9 -5.85 4.54 -17.88
C SER A 9 -4.43 5.08 -18.05
N ASP A 10 -4.10 5.58 -19.23
CA ASP A 10 -2.74 6.00 -19.59
C ASP A 10 -2.32 7.24 -18.78
N CYS A 11 -3.25 8.17 -18.56
CA CYS A 11 -3.01 9.33 -17.71
C CYS A 11 -2.84 8.93 -16.24
N ARG A 12 -3.60 7.95 -15.77
CA ARG A 12 -3.49 7.42 -14.40
C ARG A 12 -2.15 6.72 -14.18
N GLU A 13 -1.68 5.96 -15.18
CA GLU A 13 -0.38 5.32 -15.14
C GLU A 13 0.73 6.35 -15.03
N MET A 14 0.71 7.39 -15.87
CA MET A 14 1.69 8.47 -15.81
C MET A 14 1.62 9.23 -14.49
N CYS A 15 0.43 9.53 -13.97
CA CYS A 15 0.28 10.19 -12.68
C CYS A 15 0.82 9.32 -11.53
N SER A 16 0.51 8.02 -11.49
CA SER A 16 1.03 7.12 -10.46
C SER A 16 2.55 7.01 -10.54
N TRP A 17 3.12 7.03 -11.75
CA TRP A 17 4.57 7.03 -11.97
C TRP A 17 5.24 8.32 -11.48
N VAL A 18 4.68 9.48 -11.82
CA VAL A 18 5.20 10.77 -11.35
C VAL A 18 5.17 10.85 -9.83
N LEU A 19 4.08 10.40 -9.20
CA LEU A 19 3.97 10.40 -7.75
C LEU A 19 4.93 9.42 -7.08
N SER A 20 5.14 8.23 -7.65
CA SER A 20 6.13 7.30 -7.10
C SER A 20 7.54 7.88 -7.14
N ASN A 21 7.90 8.58 -8.22
CA ASN A 21 9.21 9.21 -8.33
C ASN A 21 9.35 10.40 -7.37
N LEU A 22 8.28 11.18 -7.19
CA LEU A 22 8.25 12.28 -6.23
C LEU A 22 8.53 11.79 -4.80
N VAL A 23 7.94 10.67 -4.36
CA VAL A 23 8.16 10.18 -3.00
C VAL A 23 9.46 9.40 -2.83
N GLU A 24 10.06 8.91 -3.91
CA GLU A 24 11.36 8.21 -3.88
C GLU A 24 12.54 9.17 -3.85
N GLY A 25 12.49 10.23 -4.66
CA GLY A 25 13.58 11.22 -4.78
C GLY A 25 13.30 12.56 -4.10
N GLY A 26 12.07 12.80 -3.65
CA GLY A 26 11.68 14.08 -3.07
C GLY A 26 12.12 14.25 -1.62
N THR A 27 12.22 15.50 -1.19
CA THR A 27 12.52 15.84 0.20
C THR A 27 11.29 15.62 1.10
N LYS A 28 11.51 15.57 2.41
CA LYS A 28 10.42 15.44 3.39
C LYS A 28 9.37 16.55 3.19
N GLU A 29 9.79 17.78 2.95
CA GLU A 29 8.91 18.93 2.74
C GLU A 29 8.03 18.76 1.49
N GLN A 30 8.59 18.21 0.41
CA GLN A 30 7.85 17.92 -0.81
C GLN A 30 6.80 16.82 -0.58
N ILE A 31 7.15 15.78 0.18
CA ILE A 31 6.22 14.72 0.56
C ILE A 31 5.10 15.27 1.45
N LEU A 32 5.42 16.16 2.40
CA LEU A 32 4.42 16.82 3.24
C LEU A 32 3.51 17.77 2.44
N SER A 33 4.05 18.44 1.41
CA SER A 33 3.23 19.25 0.50
C SER A 33 2.24 18.40 -0.30
N LEU A 34 2.64 17.18 -0.68
CA LEU A 34 1.72 16.21 -1.29
C LEU A 34 0.64 15.77 -0.30
N TRP A 35 0.97 15.60 0.98
CA TRP A 35 -0.02 15.27 2.00
C TRP A 35 -1.06 16.37 2.19
N ALA A 36 -0.66 17.65 2.13
CA ALA A 36 -1.58 18.79 2.24
C ALA A 36 -2.70 18.78 1.18
N GLU A 37 -2.46 18.17 0.02
CA GLU A 37 -3.44 17.99 -1.06
C GLU A 37 -4.43 16.84 -0.79
N LYS A 38 -4.34 16.16 0.35
CA LYS A 38 -5.20 15.02 0.75
C LYS A 38 -5.22 13.90 -0.30
N PRO A 39 -4.09 13.23 -0.53
CA PRO A 39 -3.96 12.24 -1.61
C PRO A 39 -4.68 10.92 -1.31
N MET A 40 -5.09 10.67 -0.07
CA MET A 40 -5.60 9.38 0.39
C MET A 40 -6.86 8.89 -0.36
N PRO A 41 -7.88 9.72 -0.65
CA PRO A 41 -9.03 9.28 -1.46
C PRO A 41 -8.64 8.85 -2.87
N ALA A 42 -7.76 9.62 -3.52
CA ALA A 42 -7.28 9.31 -4.86
C ALA A 42 -6.45 8.01 -4.89
N LEU A 43 -5.62 7.79 -3.87
CA LEU A 43 -4.84 6.56 -3.71
C LEU A 43 -5.75 5.36 -3.41
N SER A 44 -6.77 5.54 -2.56
CA SER A 44 -7.80 4.54 -2.27
C SER A 44 -8.52 4.09 -3.54
N ALA A 45 -8.91 5.06 -4.39
CA ALA A 45 -9.50 4.78 -5.70
C ALA A 45 -8.56 3.95 -6.58
N VAL A 46 -7.25 4.23 -6.61
CA VAL A 46 -6.29 3.42 -7.38
C VAL A 46 -6.18 1.98 -6.84
N LEU A 47 -6.25 1.78 -5.52
CA LEU A 47 -6.19 0.44 -4.92
C LEU A 47 -7.38 -0.46 -5.26
N SER A 48 -8.52 0.11 -5.67
CA SER A 48 -9.71 -0.65 -6.09
C SER A 48 -9.66 -1.10 -7.56
N HIS A 49 -8.69 -0.62 -8.35
CA HIS A 49 -8.52 -1.02 -9.75
C HIS A 49 -7.78 -2.35 -9.90
N THR A 50 -7.75 -2.90 -11.11
CA THR A 50 -7.04 -4.14 -11.45
C THR A 50 -5.60 -3.92 -11.93
N ASP A 51 -5.20 -2.66 -12.17
CA ASP A 51 -3.85 -2.34 -12.65
C ASP A 51 -2.82 -2.48 -11.53
N HIS A 52 -2.13 -3.62 -11.54
CA HIS A 52 -1.12 -3.99 -10.56
C HIS A 52 0.08 -3.02 -10.51
N ILE A 53 0.43 -2.37 -11.63
CA ILE A 53 1.53 -1.42 -11.67
C ILE A 53 1.12 -0.14 -10.95
N CYS A 54 -0.07 0.39 -11.25
CA CYS A 54 -0.63 1.55 -10.57
C CYS A 54 -0.82 1.28 -9.07
N ILE A 55 -1.37 0.12 -8.70
CA ILE A 55 -1.54 -0.29 -7.29
C ILE A 55 -0.19 -0.30 -6.58
N SER A 56 0.84 -0.90 -7.19
CA SER A 56 2.16 -0.97 -6.56
C SER A 56 2.79 0.40 -6.33
N ARG A 57 2.65 1.31 -7.29
CA ARG A 57 3.12 2.70 -7.16
C ARG A 57 2.34 3.45 -6.09
N ALA A 58 1.02 3.28 -6.05
CA ALA A 58 0.17 3.89 -5.02
C ALA A 58 0.54 3.40 -3.61
N LEU A 59 0.79 2.10 -3.42
CA LEU A 59 1.23 1.55 -2.13
C LEU A 59 2.55 2.14 -1.67
N ARG A 60 3.50 2.36 -2.60
CA ARG A 60 4.76 3.01 -2.27
C ARG A 60 4.58 4.47 -1.84
N VAL A 61 3.70 5.20 -2.51
CA VAL A 61 3.33 6.57 -2.15
C VAL A 61 2.71 6.60 -0.75
N ILE A 62 1.77 5.70 -0.45
CA ILE A 62 1.14 5.57 0.88
C ILE A 62 2.21 5.30 1.95
N TYR A 63 3.08 4.31 1.72
CA TYR A 63 4.15 3.98 2.67
C TYR A 63 5.05 5.19 2.93
N LYS A 64 5.45 5.91 1.87
CA LYS A 64 6.34 7.07 2.02
C LYS A 64 5.67 8.23 2.75
N LEU A 65 4.40 8.51 2.49
CA LEU A 65 3.63 9.51 3.23
C LEU A 65 3.58 9.18 4.73
N LEU A 66 3.30 7.93 5.08
CA LEU A 66 3.28 7.46 6.48
C LEU A 66 4.66 7.54 7.14
N SER A 67 5.72 7.16 6.42
CA SER A 67 7.09 7.20 6.94
C SER A 67 7.67 8.62 7.07
N ALA A 68 7.08 9.59 6.36
CA ALA A 68 7.54 10.98 6.37
C ALA A 68 7.02 11.78 7.58
N VAL A 69 6.02 11.28 8.31
CA VAL A 69 5.44 11.97 9.47
C VAL A 69 5.75 11.23 10.78
N ASN A 70 5.65 11.94 11.89
CA ASN A 70 5.89 11.39 13.22
C ASN A 70 5.04 12.09 14.29
N GLY A 71 4.89 11.45 15.47
CA GLY A 71 4.09 11.97 16.58
C GLY A 71 2.64 12.27 16.15
N ASN A 72 2.11 13.42 16.56
CA ASN A 72 0.72 13.81 16.29
C ASN A 72 0.34 13.81 14.81
N GLN A 73 1.29 14.10 13.91
CA GLN A 73 1.03 14.09 12.46
C GLN A 73 0.81 12.67 11.93
N LEU A 74 1.44 11.68 12.57
CA LEU A 74 1.24 10.27 12.22
C LEU A 74 -0.18 9.82 12.53
N ASP A 75 -0.73 10.24 13.68
CA ASP A 75 -2.09 9.90 14.05
C ASP A 75 -3.11 10.54 13.09
N THR A 76 -2.87 11.80 12.70
CA THR A 76 -3.72 12.50 11.72
C THR A 76 -3.73 11.80 10.36
N ILE A 77 -2.58 11.38 9.84
CA ILE A 77 -2.53 10.72 8.53
C ILE A 77 -3.12 9.29 8.57
N LYS A 78 -3.01 8.61 9.72
CA LYS A 78 -3.65 7.29 9.93
C LYS A 78 -5.16 7.43 9.91
N GLU A 79 -5.71 8.39 10.66
CA GLU A 79 -7.13 8.70 10.66
C GLU A 79 -7.63 9.08 9.26
N GLU A 80 -6.87 9.90 8.52
CA GLU A 80 -7.20 10.25 7.13
C GLU A 80 -7.21 9.02 6.21
N ALA A 81 -6.24 8.12 6.36
CA ALA A 81 -6.16 6.89 5.56
C ALA A 81 -7.33 5.93 5.84
N GLU A 82 -7.76 5.84 7.10
CA GLU A 82 -8.93 5.07 7.51
C GLU A 82 -10.23 5.66 6.94
N ASN A 83 -10.43 6.97 7.11
CA ASN A 83 -11.60 7.69 6.59
C ASN A 83 -11.70 7.64 5.06
N SER A 84 -10.56 7.56 4.37
CA SER A 84 -10.50 7.44 2.91
C SER A 84 -10.72 6.01 2.40
N GLY A 85 -10.85 5.03 3.30
CA GLY A 85 -11.02 3.62 2.96
C GLY A 85 -9.76 2.92 2.44
N VAL A 86 -8.58 3.55 2.55
CA VAL A 86 -7.31 2.96 2.11
C VAL A 86 -7.05 1.65 2.85
N VAL A 87 -7.23 1.66 4.18
CA VAL A 87 -7.01 0.48 5.04
C VAL A 87 -7.91 -0.69 4.63
N GLY A 88 -9.19 -0.43 4.30
CA GLY A 88 -10.11 -1.45 3.81
C GLY A 88 -9.63 -2.09 2.50
N HIS A 89 -9.20 -1.28 1.53
CA HIS A 89 -8.65 -1.79 0.28
C HIS A 89 -7.33 -2.55 0.49
N LEU A 90 -6.46 -2.11 1.42
CA LEU A 90 -5.25 -2.83 1.80
C LEU A 90 -5.57 -4.21 2.38
N LYS A 91 -6.59 -4.33 3.24
CA LYS A 91 -7.03 -5.62 3.78
C LYS A 91 -7.60 -6.54 2.69
N ASN A 92 -8.33 -6.00 1.70
CA ASN A 92 -8.89 -6.78 0.59
C ASN A 92 -7.88 -7.22 -0.49
N LEU A 93 -6.73 -6.56 -0.59
CA LEU A 93 -5.71 -6.84 -1.62
C LEU A 93 -5.04 -8.25 -1.51
N GLN A 94 -5.46 -9.07 -0.54
CA GLN A 94 -4.88 -10.37 -0.17
C GLN A 94 -4.98 -11.48 -1.25
N GLY A 95 -5.85 -11.34 -2.25
CA GLY A 95 -6.13 -12.39 -3.24
C GLY A 95 -5.26 -12.37 -4.50
N ASN A 96 -4.63 -11.23 -4.81
CA ASN A 96 -3.90 -11.08 -6.07
C ASN A 96 -2.42 -11.45 -5.86
N ASN A 97 -2.04 -12.64 -6.35
CA ASN A 97 -0.77 -13.38 -6.15
C ASN A 97 0.56 -12.67 -6.53
N ILE A 98 0.61 -11.36 -6.65
CA ILE A 98 1.81 -10.65 -7.06
C ILE A 98 2.59 -10.25 -5.81
N TRP A 99 3.62 -11.04 -5.53
CA TRP A 99 4.51 -10.90 -4.36
C TRP A 99 5.04 -9.47 -4.17
N TYR A 100 5.28 -8.74 -5.26
CA TYR A 100 5.93 -7.43 -5.25
C TYR A 100 5.21 -6.37 -4.40
N TYR A 101 3.88 -6.27 -4.48
CA TYR A 101 3.14 -5.28 -3.69
C TYR A 101 2.61 -5.83 -2.36
N LEU A 102 2.66 -7.16 -2.17
CA LEU A 102 2.34 -7.77 -0.88
C LEU A 102 3.34 -7.32 0.20
N THR A 103 4.61 -7.11 -0.14
CA THR A 103 5.62 -6.59 0.81
C THR A 103 5.24 -5.20 1.32
N PHE A 104 4.97 -4.23 0.42
CA PHE A 104 4.59 -2.88 0.84
C PHE A 104 3.27 -2.87 1.60
N ARG A 105 2.28 -3.63 1.14
CA ARG A 105 1.01 -3.80 1.88
C ARG A 105 1.25 -4.34 3.29
N CYS A 106 2.01 -5.43 3.42
CA CYS A 106 2.28 -6.05 4.71
C CYS A 106 3.04 -5.08 5.63
N ALA A 107 4.06 -4.39 5.12
CA ALA A 107 4.80 -3.37 5.87
C ALA A 107 3.89 -2.25 6.36
N ILE A 108 3.03 -1.70 5.48
CA ILE A 108 2.08 -0.64 5.87
C ILE A 108 1.15 -1.12 6.98
N LEU A 109 0.54 -2.29 6.81
CA LEU A 109 -0.36 -2.84 7.81
C LEU A 109 0.39 -3.10 9.12
N SER A 110 1.56 -3.76 9.08
CA SER A 110 2.29 -4.12 10.29
C SER A 110 2.85 -2.94 11.07
N GLU A 111 3.35 -1.93 10.38
CA GLU A 111 4.03 -0.80 11.02
C GLU A 111 3.03 0.26 11.49
N TYR A 112 1.88 0.39 10.82
CA TYR A 112 0.99 1.55 11.03
C TYR A 112 -0.44 1.20 11.46
N PHE A 113 -1.00 0.05 11.05
CA PHE A 113 -2.44 -0.24 11.20
C PHE A 113 -2.76 -1.58 11.88
N MET A 114 -1.77 -2.35 12.32
CA MET A 114 -1.98 -3.52 13.17
C MET A 114 -1.98 -3.07 14.63
N GLU A 115 -3.16 -2.80 15.17
CA GLU A 115 -3.42 -2.97 16.60
C GLU A 115 -3.67 -4.47 16.86
N ASN A 116 -3.35 -4.96 18.06
CA ASN A 116 -3.23 -6.37 18.46
C ASN A 116 -4.48 -7.28 18.28
N ASP A 117 -5.49 -6.90 17.50
CA ASP A 117 -6.76 -7.62 17.38
C ASP A 117 -6.89 -8.52 16.12
N ASP A 118 -5.90 -8.55 15.23
CA ASP A 118 -5.94 -9.40 14.01
C ASP A 118 -5.00 -10.63 14.10
N GLU A 119 -4.93 -11.32 15.25
CA GLU A 119 -4.18 -12.60 15.43
C GLU A 119 -4.54 -13.65 14.34
N GLU A 120 -5.80 -13.67 13.90
CA GLU A 120 -6.29 -14.59 12.87
C GLU A 120 -5.61 -14.36 11.50
N THR A 121 -5.20 -13.13 11.21
CA THR A 121 -4.56 -12.76 9.93
C THR A 121 -3.10 -13.20 9.90
N ASN A 122 -2.41 -13.10 11.05
CA ASN A 122 -1.00 -13.47 11.16
C ASN A 122 -0.82 -15.01 11.13
N GLU A 123 -1.75 -15.76 11.71
CA GLU A 123 -1.74 -17.22 11.63
C GLU A 123 -1.97 -17.75 10.21
N LYS A 124 -2.88 -17.15 9.44
CA LYS A 124 -3.13 -17.55 8.05
C LYS A 124 -1.92 -17.29 7.14
N LEU A 125 -1.12 -16.26 7.43
CA LEU A 125 0.11 -15.94 6.72
C LEU A 125 1.23 -16.96 7.02
N LYS A 126 1.38 -17.33 8.30
CA LYS A 126 2.36 -18.33 8.74
C LYS A 126 2.06 -19.72 8.16
N ARG A 127 0.79 -20.13 8.13
CA ARG A 127 0.39 -21.41 7.52
C ARG A 127 0.68 -21.45 6.01
N LYS A 128 0.48 -20.35 5.29
CA LYS A 128 0.78 -20.26 3.84
C LYS A 128 2.29 -20.22 3.53
N SER A 129 3.13 -19.71 4.43
CA SER A 129 4.59 -19.80 4.25
C SER A 129 5.09 -21.22 4.47
N ASP A 130 4.53 -21.92 5.45
CA ASP A 130 4.95 -23.27 5.82
C ASP A 130 4.54 -24.30 4.74
N GLU A 131 3.33 -24.18 4.18
CA GLU A 131 2.88 -25.03 3.06
C GLU A 131 3.71 -24.84 1.78
N LYS A 132 4.19 -23.61 1.50
CA LYS A 132 5.05 -23.33 0.34
C LYS A 132 6.48 -23.84 0.55
N ALA A 133 6.96 -23.86 1.80
CA ALA A 133 8.26 -24.43 2.13
C ALA A 133 8.26 -25.95 1.92
N ASP A 134 7.22 -26.65 2.38
CA ASP A 134 7.09 -28.10 2.22
C ASP A 134 6.98 -28.54 0.76
N GLN A 135 6.21 -27.82 -0.07
CA GLN A 135 6.10 -28.13 -1.50
C GLN A 135 7.43 -27.96 -2.26
N ASN A 136 8.28 -27.02 -1.83
CA ASN A 136 9.61 -26.82 -2.41
C ASN A 136 10.60 -27.89 -1.96
N VAL A 137 10.47 -28.39 -0.73
CA VAL A 137 11.29 -29.51 -0.22
C VAL A 137 10.93 -30.82 -0.93
N GLN A 138 9.63 -31.08 -1.17
CA GLN A 138 9.17 -32.28 -1.89
C GLN A 138 9.66 -32.32 -3.35
N LYS A 139 9.72 -31.17 -4.03
CA LYS A 139 10.19 -31.07 -5.43
C LYS A 139 11.70 -31.25 -5.60
N ARG A 140 12.50 -31.00 -4.56
CA ARG A 140 13.97 -31.17 -4.59
C ARG A 140 14.43 -32.60 -4.29
N LYS A 141 13.53 -33.48 -3.87
CA LYS A 141 13.79 -34.90 -3.57
C LYS A 141 13.30 -35.87 -4.67
N ARG A 142 12.87 -35.36 -5.82
CA ARG A 142 12.49 -36.13 -7.01
C ARG A 142 13.46 -35.88 -8.14
#